data_AF-A0A815IZE6-F1
#
_entry.id   AF-A0A815IZE6-F1
#
_cell.length_a   1.000
_cell.length_b   1.000
_cell.length_c   1.000
_cell.angle_alpha   90.00
_cell.angle_beta   90.00
_cell.angle_gamma   90.00
#
_symmetry.space_group_name_H-M   'P 1'
#
loop_
_entity.id
_entity.type
_entity.pdbx_description
1 polymer ?
#
loop_
_entity_poly.entity_id
_entity_poly.type
_entity_poly.pdbx_seq_one_letter_code
_entity_poly.pdbx_strand_id
1 'polypeptide(L)'
;MAIVRLEFGSLEHCLFDWYVTNDLKEEDENQEGDNKISWTHIHHGPVCIFSDEHVNKYVKVTCLPRNSNLRFGLFAECISKNRIIPCPKDLPMTSRHEMTKEYVPDNQKFPRHETKVKTKQCDFIVVKPIVSV
;
A
#
# COMPACT_ATOMS: atom_id res chain seq x y z
N MET A 1 1.93 1.03 -3.38
CA MET A 1 1.88 0.17 -2.17
C MET A 1 2.80 0.78 -1.13
N ALA A 2 2.29 1.09 0.07
CA ALA A 2 3.14 1.49 1.19
C ALA A 2 3.82 0.24 1.77
N ILE A 3 5.14 0.29 1.97
CA ILE A 3 5.88 -0.80 2.58
C ILE A 3 6.19 -0.38 4.02
N VAL A 4 5.64 -1.13 4.97
CA VAL A 4 5.81 -0.84 6.41
C VAL A 4 6.69 -1.94 7.00
N ARG A 5 7.80 -1.54 7.62
CA ARG A 5 8.64 -2.45 8.43
C ARG A 5 8.38 -2.12 9.89
N LEU A 6 7.74 -3.04 10.59
CA LEU A 6 7.42 -2.90 12.00
C LEU A 6 8.42 -3.70 12.82
N GLU A 7 9.05 -3.05 13.79
CA GLU A 7 9.80 -3.71 14.85
C GLU A 7 8.95 -3.68 16.12
N PHE A 8 8.84 -4.81 16.81
CA PHE A 8 8.12 -4.95 18.09
C PHE A 8 6.61 -4.58 18.02
N GLY A 9 5.99 -4.65 16.85
CA GLY A 9 4.55 -4.41 16.63
C GLY A 9 3.96 -5.37 15.60
N SER A 10 2.65 -5.30 15.39
CA SER A 10 1.96 -6.02 14.31
C SER A 10 1.02 -5.10 13.55
N LEU A 11 0.80 -5.40 12.27
CA LEU A 11 -0.09 -4.60 11.41
C LEU A 11 -1.50 -4.48 11.98
N GLU A 12 -1.98 -5.53 12.64
CA GLU A 12 -3.31 -5.60 13.25
C GLU A 12 -3.52 -4.60 14.39
N HIS A 13 -2.45 -4.21 15.09
CA HIS A 13 -2.54 -3.27 16.21
C HIS A 13 -2.25 -1.83 15.78
N CYS A 14 -1.59 -1.64 14.64
CA CYS A 14 -1.23 -0.31 14.13
C CYS A 14 -2.47 0.42 13.59
N LEU A 15 -2.50 1.74 13.77
CA LEU A 15 -3.54 2.58 13.19
C LEU A 15 -3.01 3.19 11.91
N PHE A 16 -3.68 2.91 10.80
CA PHE A 16 -3.33 3.43 9.50
C PHE A 16 -4.46 4.29 8.98
N ASP A 17 -4.12 5.50 8.53
CA ASP A 17 -5.07 6.40 7.89
C ASP A 17 -4.51 6.85 6.54
N TRP A 18 -5.40 6.89 5.55
CA TRP A 18 -5.08 7.26 4.18
C TRP A 18 -5.80 8.54 3.80
N TYR A 19 -5.07 9.39 3.10
CA TYR A 19 -5.53 10.68 2.64
C TYR A 19 -5.17 10.87 1.17
N VAL A 20 -5.95 11.69 0.49
CA VAL A 20 -5.65 12.17 -0.87
C VAL A 20 -5.63 13.68 -0.89
N THR A 21 -4.93 14.26 -1.85
CA THR A 21 -4.99 15.71 -2.06
C THR A 21 -6.37 16.13 -2.55
N ASN A 22 -6.83 17.29 -2.11
CA ASN A 22 -7.92 17.99 -2.78
C ASN A 22 -7.45 18.49 -4.16
N ASP A 23 -8.39 18.88 -5.03
CA ASP A 23 -8.10 19.28 -6.41
C ASP A 23 -6.95 20.28 -6.45
N LEU A 24 -5.80 19.81 -6.95
CA LEU A 24 -4.56 20.57 -7.01
C LEU A 24 -4.72 21.61 -8.12
N LYS A 25 -4.44 22.87 -7.81
CA LYS A 25 -4.27 23.88 -8.85
C LYS A 25 -2.89 23.67 -9.48
N GLU A 26 -2.74 23.95 -10.77
CA GLU A 26 -1.45 23.81 -11.49
C GLU A 26 -0.30 24.57 -10.81
N GLU A 27 -0.62 25.61 -10.02
CA GLU A 27 0.34 26.41 -9.25
C GLU A 27 0.95 25.69 -8.03
N ASP A 28 0.32 24.61 -7.56
CA ASP A 28 0.76 23.84 -6.39
C ASP A 28 1.83 22.79 -6.74
N GLU A 29 2.13 22.57 -8.03
CA GLU A 29 3.06 21.53 -8.50
C GLU A 29 4.54 21.80 -8.16
N ASN A 30 4.90 23.06 -7.85
CA ASN A 30 6.27 23.49 -7.61
C ASN A 30 6.60 23.82 -6.14
N GLN A 31 5.70 23.53 -5.18
CA GLN A 31 5.92 23.89 -3.78
C GLN A 31 6.26 22.65 -2.93
N GLU A 32 7.54 22.51 -2.60
CA GLU A 32 8.13 21.52 -1.67
C GLU A 32 7.64 21.65 -0.20
N GLY A 33 6.54 22.37 0.05
CA GLY A 33 6.03 22.65 1.39
C GLY A 33 4.67 22.01 1.65
N ASP A 34 4.62 21.04 2.56
CA ASP A 34 3.41 20.31 2.98
C ASP A 34 2.31 21.24 3.56
N ASN A 35 2.66 22.46 3.97
CA ASN A 35 1.77 23.40 4.66
C ASN A 35 0.68 24.06 3.80
N LYS A 36 0.66 23.85 2.48
CA LYS A 36 -0.40 24.38 1.60
C LYS A 36 -1.30 23.33 0.97
N ILE A 37 -0.90 22.06 1.02
CA ILE A 37 -1.65 20.99 0.36
C ILE A 37 -2.78 20.57 1.30
N SER A 38 -4.02 20.70 0.82
CA SER A 38 -5.20 20.25 1.56
C SER A 38 -5.40 18.75 1.34
N TRP A 39 -5.55 18.02 2.44
CA TRP A 39 -5.67 16.55 2.46
C TRP A 39 -7.06 16.13 2.94
N THR A 40 -7.67 15.18 2.24
CA THR A 40 -8.96 14.57 2.61
C THR A 40 -8.77 13.12 3.01
N HIS A 41 -9.26 12.75 4.19
CA HIS A 41 -9.24 11.37 4.68
C HIS A 41 -10.20 10.51 3.86
N ILE A 42 -9.75 9.31 3.47
CA ILE A 42 -10.54 8.41 2.61
C ILE A 42 -10.63 6.98 3.13
N HIS A 43 -9.71 6.53 3.99
CA HIS A 43 -9.69 5.14 4.43
C HIS A 43 -8.94 4.94 5.73
N HIS A 44 -9.42 3.98 6.54
CA HIS A 44 -8.73 3.46 7.71
C HIS A 44 -8.37 1.99 7.51
N GLY A 45 -7.10 1.64 7.77
CA GLY A 45 -6.60 0.28 7.66
C GLY A 45 -5.29 0.17 6.87
N PRO A 46 -4.62 -0.99 6.91
CA PRO A 46 -3.28 -1.15 6.36
C PRO A 46 -3.23 -1.12 4.82
N VAL A 47 -4.36 -1.29 4.14
CA VAL A 47 -4.46 -1.34 2.68
C VAL A 47 -5.66 -0.53 2.21
N CYS A 48 -5.41 0.50 1.41
CA CYS A 48 -6.46 1.28 0.73
C CYS A 48 -6.54 0.88 -0.75
N ILE A 49 -7.76 0.69 -1.26
CA ILE A 49 -8.05 0.52 -2.69
C ILE A 49 -8.63 1.83 -3.21
N PHE A 50 -8.02 2.38 -4.25
CA PHE A 50 -8.44 3.65 -4.85
C PHE A 50 -9.45 3.44 -5.99
N SER A 51 -10.43 4.33 -6.06
CA SER A 51 -11.42 4.45 -7.15
C SER A 51 -11.01 5.52 -8.18
N ASP A 52 -11.75 5.61 -9.28
CA ASP A 52 -11.50 6.57 -10.37
C ASP A 52 -11.54 8.04 -9.95
N GLU A 53 -12.30 8.38 -8.90
CA GLU A 53 -12.37 9.75 -8.34
C GLU A 53 -11.05 10.21 -7.69
N HIS A 54 -10.14 9.26 -7.47
CA HIS A 54 -8.83 9.49 -6.87
C HIS A 54 -7.72 9.66 -7.92
N VAL A 55 -7.99 9.44 -9.19
CA VAL A 55 -7.02 9.60 -10.27
C VAL A 55 -6.48 11.03 -10.29
N ASN A 56 -5.19 11.17 -10.58
CA ASN A 56 -4.44 12.43 -10.57
C ASN A 56 -4.25 13.09 -9.19
N LYS A 57 -4.57 12.41 -8.09
CA LYS A 57 -4.30 12.91 -6.72
C LYS A 57 -3.01 12.31 -6.15
N TYR A 58 -2.34 13.03 -5.25
CA TYR A 58 -1.30 12.42 -4.40
C TYR A 58 -1.94 11.73 -3.21
N VAL A 59 -1.22 10.77 -2.65
CA VAL A 59 -1.66 9.94 -1.52
C VAL A 59 -0.75 10.22 -0.34
N LYS A 60 -1.32 10.40 0.84
CA LYS A 60 -0.61 10.38 2.11
C LYS A 60 -1.10 9.21 2.94
N VAL A 61 -0.18 8.47 3.55
CA VAL A 61 -0.49 7.45 4.55
C VAL A 61 0.18 7.85 5.85
N THR A 62 -0.58 7.75 6.94
CA THR A 62 -0.08 7.93 8.30
C THR A 62 -0.17 6.61 9.03
N CYS A 63 0.79 6.35 9.91
CA CYS A 63 0.86 5.16 10.74
C CYS A 63 1.17 5.57 12.18
N LEU A 64 0.31 5.15 13.10
CA LEU A 64 0.61 5.15 14.52
C LEU A 64 0.85 3.70 14.95
N PRO A 65 2.13 3.26 15.01
CA PRO A 65 2.46 1.88 15.32
C PRO A 65 2.09 1.54 16.77
N ARG A 66 1.63 0.31 16.99
CA ARG A 66 1.23 -0.18 18.30
C ARG A 66 1.66 -1.62 18.49
N ASN A 67 2.06 -1.97 19.71
CA ASN A 67 2.36 -3.35 20.08
C ASN A 67 1.15 -4.07 20.69
N SER A 68 1.29 -5.38 20.95
CA SER A 68 0.25 -6.20 21.59
C SER A 68 -0.16 -5.73 22.99
N ASN A 69 0.73 -5.02 23.69
CA ASN A 69 0.47 -4.38 24.98
C ASN A 69 -0.18 -3.01 24.84
N LEU A 70 -0.69 -2.69 23.65
CA LEU A 70 -1.42 -1.47 23.36
C LEU A 70 -0.63 -0.17 23.51
N ARG A 71 0.70 -0.25 23.59
CA ARG A 71 1.59 0.92 23.64
C ARG A 71 1.86 1.46 22.25
N PHE A 72 1.75 2.77 22.10
CA PHE A 72 2.05 3.47 20.86
C PHE A 72 3.54 3.72 20.71
N GLY A 73 4.02 3.58 19.48
CA GLY A 73 5.33 4.05 19.06
C GLY A 73 5.27 5.46 18.47
N LEU A 74 6.33 5.84 17.77
CA LEU A 74 6.42 7.12 17.09
C LEU A 74 5.52 7.15 15.87
N PHE A 75 4.79 8.26 15.71
CA PHE A 75 4.03 8.56 14.51
C PHE A 75 4.95 8.60 13.28
N ALA A 76 4.48 8.02 12.18
CA ALA A 76 5.15 8.06 10.89
C ALA A 76 4.16 8.45 9.80
N GLU A 77 4.63 9.20 8.81
CA GLU A 77 3.85 9.52 7.62
C GLU A 77 4.70 9.37 6.36
N CYS A 78 4.02 9.15 5.24
CA CYS A 78 4.64 9.06 3.94
C CYS A 78 3.69 9.59 2.87
N ILE A 79 4.24 10.38 1.94
CA ILE A 79 3.51 10.95 0.81
C ILE A 79 4.00 10.28 -0.48
N SER A 80 3.09 9.98 -1.39
CA SER A 80 3.43 9.41 -2.69
C SER A 80 4.19 10.41 -3.54
N LYS A 81 5.28 9.96 -4.17
CA LYS A 81 6.02 10.80 -5.13
C LYS A 81 5.25 11.06 -6.42
N ASN A 82 4.36 10.14 -6.77
CA ASN A 82 3.58 10.18 -8.00
C ASN A 82 2.10 10.25 -7.68
N ARG A 83 1.34 10.80 -8.63
CA ARG A 83 -0.12 10.79 -8.62
C ARG A 83 -0.66 9.40 -8.95
N ILE A 84 -1.88 9.12 -8.52
CA ILE A 84 -2.61 7.93 -8.95
C ILE A 84 -2.87 8.01 -10.45
N ILE A 85 -2.52 6.95 -11.18
CA ILE A 85 -2.78 6.82 -12.62
C ILE A 85 -4.02 5.92 -12.85
N PRO A 86 -4.74 6.10 -13.96
CA PRO A 86 -5.85 5.21 -14.33
C PRO A 86 -5.40 3.74 -14.43
N CYS A 87 -6.24 2.82 -13.95
CA CYS A 87 -6.01 1.40 -14.12
C CYS A 87 -6.26 0.99 -15.59
N PRO A 88 -5.44 0.10 -16.18
CA PRO A 88 -5.77 -0.53 -17.46
C PRO A 88 -7.12 -1.25 -17.39
N LYS A 89 -7.93 -1.14 -18.45
CA LYS A 89 -9.28 -1.74 -18.51
C LYS A 89 -9.25 -3.27 -18.54
N ASP A 90 -8.28 -3.84 -19.25
CA ASP A 90 -8.20 -5.29 -19.48
C ASP A 90 -7.03 -5.92 -18.72
N LEU A 91 -7.32 -6.42 -17.52
CA LEU A 91 -6.37 -7.19 -16.72
C LEU A 91 -6.66 -8.69 -16.89
N PRO A 92 -5.71 -9.51 -17.35
CA PRO A 92 -5.93 -10.94 -17.60
C PRO A 92 -6.22 -11.74 -16.32
N MET A 93 -5.95 -11.16 -15.15
CA MET A 93 -6.23 -11.79 -13.85
C MET A 93 -7.68 -11.61 -13.39
N THR A 94 -8.47 -10.71 -14.00
CA THR A 94 -9.84 -10.45 -13.56
C THR A 94 -10.71 -11.71 -13.61
N SER A 95 -10.68 -12.44 -14.72
CA SER A 95 -11.43 -13.71 -14.86
C SER A 95 -10.92 -14.81 -13.93
N ARG A 96 -9.63 -14.79 -13.57
CA ARG A 96 -9.05 -15.74 -12.60
C ARG A 96 -9.43 -15.40 -11.16
N HIS A 97 -9.54 -14.11 -10.83
CA HIS A 97 -9.96 -13.65 -9.51
C HIS A 97 -11.43 -13.97 -9.23
N GLU A 98 -12.27 -14.06 -10.25
CA GLU A 98 -13.65 -14.54 -10.09
C GLU A 98 -13.73 -15.97 -9.52
N MET A 99 -12.72 -16.80 -9.79
CA MET A 99 -12.61 -18.18 -9.33
C MET A 99 -11.88 -18.33 -7.98
N THR A 100 -11.30 -17.26 -7.44
CA THR A 100 -10.44 -17.28 -6.23
C THR A 100 -10.91 -16.28 -5.17
N LYS A 101 -12.23 -16.04 -5.10
CA LYS A 101 -12.84 -15.09 -4.17
C LYS A 101 -12.71 -15.51 -2.70
N GLU A 102 -12.63 -16.82 -2.46
CA GLU A 102 -12.58 -17.38 -1.11
C GLU A 102 -11.17 -17.85 -0.77
N TYR A 103 -10.75 -17.53 0.45
CA TYR A 103 -9.53 -18.09 1.00
C TYR A 103 -9.73 -19.58 1.23
N VAL A 104 -8.87 -20.40 0.63
CA VAL A 104 -8.84 -21.83 0.89
C VAL A 104 -7.78 -22.12 1.96
N PRO A 105 -8.16 -22.67 3.12
CA PRO A 105 -7.21 -23.05 4.15
C PRO A 105 -6.22 -24.10 3.63
N ASP A 106 -4.96 -24.01 4.05
CA ASP A 106 -3.88 -24.92 3.64
C ASP A 106 -4.17 -26.41 3.89
N ASN A 107 -5.15 -26.70 4.75
CA ASN A 107 -5.56 -28.05 5.13
C ASN A 107 -6.43 -28.74 4.05
N GLN A 108 -6.95 -27.99 3.07
CA GLN A 108 -7.65 -28.57 1.91
C GLN A 108 -6.63 -29.01 0.85
N LYS A 109 -6.37 -30.32 0.79
CA LYS A 109 -5.55 -30.93 -0.27
C LYS A 109 -6.29 -30.84 -1.61
N PHE A 110 -5.87 -29.94 -2.48
CA PHE A 110 -6.21 -30.03 -3.90
C PHE A 110 -5.37 -31.11 -4.57
N PRO A 111 -5.92 -31.89 -5.54
CA PRO A 111 -5.11 -32.74 -6.39
C PRO A 111 -4.12 -31.86 -7.17
N ARG A 112 -2.84 -31.93 -6.81
CA ARG A 112 -1.78 -31.24 -7.55
C ARG A 112 -1.63 -31.92 -8.91
N HIS A 113 -2.13 -31.29 -9.97
CA HIS A 113 -1.61 -31.57 -11.31
C HIS A 113 -0.19 -31.01 -11.39
N GLU A 114 0.80 -31.90 -11.36
CA GLU A 114 2.21 -31.55 -11.54
C GLU A 114 2.42 -30.92 -12.93
N THR A 115 2.33 -29.60 -13.00
CA THR A 115 2.73 -28.86 -14.19
C THR A 115 4.13 -28.31 -13.90
N LYS A 116 5.15 -28.87 -14.56
CA LYS A 116 6.54 -28.40 -14.47
C LYS A 116 6.66 -27.00 -15.10
N VAL A 117 6.44 -25.95 -14.30
CA VAL A 117 6.73 -24.57 -14.71
C VAL A 117 8.21 -24.29 -14.43
N LYS A 118 9.00 -24.06 -15.47
CA LYS A 118 10.37 -23.55 -15.34
C LYS A 118 10.28 -22.07 -14.96
N THR A 119 10.45 -21.75 -13.68
CA THR A 119 10.59 -20.36 -13.21
C THR A 119 11.97 -19.85 -13.61
N LYS A 120 12.01 -18.82 -14.47
CA LYS A 120 13.20 -17.98 -14.62
C LYS A 120 13.27 -17.06 -13.40
N GLN A 121 14.42 -17.09 -12.74
CA GLN A 121 14.78 -16.25 -11.61
C GLN A 121 14.83 -14.78 -12.08
N CYS A 122 14.04 -13.91 -11.46
CA CYS A 122 14.16 -12.46 -11.64
C CYS A 122 15.08 -11.92 -10.54
N ASP A 123 16.12 -11.19 -10.93
CA ASP A 123 17.01 -10.49 -10.00
C ASP A 123 16.28 -9.32 -9.34
N PHE A 124 16.22 -9.31 -8.01
CA PHE A 124 15.70 -8.17 -7.25
C PHE A 124 16.85 -7.38 -6.64
N ILE A 125 16.84 -6.06 -6.85
CA ILE A 125 17.79 -5.13 -6.22
C ILE A 125 17.41 -4.95 -4.75
N VAL A 126 18.29 -5.38 -3.86
CA VAL A 126 18.19 -5.19 -2.41
C VAL A 126 18.85 -3.86 -2.06
N VAL A 127 18.04 -2.86 -1.67
CA VAL A 127 18.57 -1.65 -1.03
C VAL A 127 18.58 -1.87 0.48
N LYS A 128 19.78 -1.93 1.07
CA LYS A 128 19.98 -2.00 2.53
C LYS A 128 19.85 -0.59 3.12
N PRO A 129 19.17 -0.41 4.27
CA PRO A 129 19.31 0.82 5.03
C PRO A 129 20.73 0.89 5.62
N ILE A 130 21.41 2.00 5.36
CA ILE A 130 22.62 2.39 6.08
C ILE A 130 22.13 2.84 7.47
N VAL A 131 22.50 2.11 8.51
CA VAL A 131 22.36 2.57 9.89
C VAL A 131 23.73 3.12 10.28
N SER A 132 23.84 4.45 10.40
CA SER A 132 24.97 5.08 11.08
C SER A 132 24.54 5.39 12.52
N VAL A 133 25.14 4.66 13.46
CA VAL A 133 25.35 5.12 14.84
C VAL A 133 26.81 4.85 15.17
#